data_AF-A0A2D6REA8-F1
#
_entry.id   AF-A0A2D6REA8-F1
#
_cell.length_a   1.000
_cell.length_b   1.000
_cell.length_c   1.000
_cell.angle_alpha   90.00
_cell.angle_beta   90.00
_cell.angle_gamma   90.00
#
_symmetry.space_group_name_H-M   'P 1'
#
loop_
_entity.id
_entity.type
_entity.pdbx_description
1 polymer ?
#
loop_
_entity_poly.entity_id
_entity_poly.type
_entity_poly.pdbx_seq_one_letter_code
_entity_poly.pdbx_strand_id
1 'polypeptide(L)'
;MKVMKRITGKLSVILGGLIALNAHAFDKEISGTYVPVKGFANTYEIANVLQGEIPQQLGNFKLVLKRKDWALLSDEEKQVIKKRVVIKGVVKGVFDPNTGTSSHVLVAKDRSGVLYTELDFLIPNHGDIYCSSGQPMIGLEQMNFVRGTGIYSELQGGTLLLDGVINNCSQASEFLQNDFTVKGEQGEFVFGSSEVE
;
A
#
# COMPACT_ATOMS: atom_id res chain seq x y z
N MET A 1 -45.00 -20.57 76.33
CA MET A 1 -44.35 -19.33 76.84
C MET A 1 -43.46 -18.78 75.72
N LYS A 2 -43.64 -17.50 75.32
CA LYS A 2 -42.87 -16.68 74.32
C LYS A 2 -42.86 -17.17 72.85
N VAL A 3 -43.69 -16.64 71.95
CA VAL A 3 -43.60 -15.38 71.13
C VAL A 3 -42.87 -15.55 69.76
N MET A 4 -43.69 -15.48 68.69
CA MET A 4 -43.53 -14.88 67.34
C MET A 4 -42.13 -14.46 66.80
N LYS A 5 -41.87 -14.77 65.51
CA LYS A 5 -42.01 -13.81 64.39
C LYS A 5 -41.76 -14.44 62.99
N ARG A 6 -42.60 -14.03 62.01
CA ARG A 6 -42.48 -14.23 60.55
C ARG A 6 -41.30 -13.43 59.96
N ILE A 7 -40.84 -13.82 58.76
CA ILE A 7 -40.43 -12.99 57.58
C ILE A 7 -40.18 -13.99 56.41
N THR A 8 -41.11 -14.18 55.47
CA THR A 8 -41.16 -13.62 54.09
C THR A 8 -39.86 -13.67 53.29
N GLY A 9 -39.90 -14.34 52.12
CA GLY A 9 -38.91 -14.17 51.07
C GLY A 9 -39.04 -15.19 49.94
N LYS A 10 -39.85 -14.88 48.91
CA LYS A 10 -39.76 -15.52 47.59
C LYS A 10 -38.44 -15.07 46.95
N LEU A 11 -37.58 -16.00 46.54
CA LEU A 11 -36.47 -15.70 45.65
C LEU A 11 -36.62 -16.55 44.39
N SER A 12 -37.23 -15.94 43.38
CA SER A 12 -37.30 -16.48 42.02
C SER A 12 -35.93 -16.27 41.37
N VAL A 13 -35.18 -17.33 41.14
CA VAL A 13 -33.93 -17.28 40.39
C VAL A 13 -34.29 -17.21 38.90
N ILE A 14 -34.33 -15.99 38.36
CA ILE A 14 -34.39 -15.79 36.91
C ILE A 14 -32.95 -15.91 36.40
N LEU A 15 -32.69 -17.02 35.71
CA LEU A 15 -31.46 -17.31 34.99
C LEU A 15 -31.38 -16.41 33.75
N GLY A 16 -31.03 -15.14 33.96
CA GLY A 16 -30.77 -14.18 32.88
C GLY A 16 -29.35 -14.37 32.36
N GLY A 17 -29.17 -15.25 31.36
CA GLY A 17 -27.93 -15.34 30.61
C GLY A 17 -27.66 -14.05 29.84
N LEU A 18 -26.79 -13.21 30.37
CA LEU A 18 -26.20 -12.10 29.62
C LEU A 18 -25.21 -12.72 28.62
N ILE A 19 -25.65 -12.95 27.38
CA ILE A 19 -24.73 -13.20 26.27
C ILE A 19 -24.06 -11.86 25.98
N ALA A 20 -22.86 -11.68 26.51
CA ALA A 20 -21.97 -10.60 26.11
C ALA A 20 -21.59 -10.85 24.65
N LEU A 21 -22.32 -10.24 23.72
CA LEU A 21 -21.86 -10.04 22.36
C LEU A 21 -20.60 -9.17 22.44
N ASN A 22 -19.44 -9.82 22.45
CA ASN A 22 -18.19 -9.15 22.16
C ASN A 22 -18.32 -8.59 20.75
N ALA A 23 -18.68 -7.31 20.65
CA ALA A 23 -18.52 -6.54 19.43
C ALA A 23 -17.02 -6.42 19.16
N HIS A 24 -16.44 -7.48 18.58
CA HIS A 24 -15.17 -7.34 17.89
C HIS A 24 -15.42 -6.31 16.81
N ALA A 25 -14.83 -5.13 16.96
CA ALA A 25 -14.69 -4.20 15.86
C ALA A 25 -13.86 -4.92 14.80
N PHE A 26 -14.53 -5.58 13.86
CA PHE A 26 -13.87 -6.17 12.71
C PHE A 26 -13.16 -5.03 11.98
N ASP A 27 -11.84 -5.13 11.88
CA ASP A 27 -11.08 -4.23 11.04
C ASP A 27 -11.63 -4.34 9.63
N LYS A 28 -11.98 -3.20 9.03
CA LYS A 28 -12.53 -3.16 7.68
C LYS A 28 -11.55 -3.85 6.72
N GLU A 29 -12.07 -4.66 5.81
CA GLU A 29 -11.25 -5.33 4.80
C GLU A 29 -10.87 -4.40 3.64
N ILE A 30 -9.80 -4.77 2.94
CA ILE A 30 -9.39 -4.15 1.69
C ILE A 30 -9.91 -5.05 0.56
N SER A 31 -11.10 -4.72 0.04
CA SER A 31 -11.77 -5.52 -1.00
C SER A 31 -12.25 -4.66 -2.18
N GLY A 32 -12.16 -5.23 -3.38
CA GLY A 32 -12.54 -4.66 -4.67
C GLY A 32 -11.51 -3.72 -5.30
N THR A 33 -11.93 -2.94 -6.29
CA THR A 33 -11.06 -2.04 -7.06
C THR A 33 -10.84 -0.68 -6.39
N TYR A 34 -9.59 -0.27 -6.28
CA TYR A 34 -9.18 1.04 -5.81
C TYR A 34 -8.41 1.80 -6.88
N VAL A 35 -8.57 3.11 -6.90
CA VAL A 35 -7.82 4.01 -7.76
C VAL A 35 -6.79 4.80 -6.95
N PRO A 36 -5.56 5.01 -7.46
CA PRO A 36 -4.59 5.87 -6.82
C PRO A 36 -5.06 7.32 -6.90
N VAL A 37 -4.91 8.08 -5.81
CA VAL A 37 -5.34 9.49 -5.76
C VAL A 37 -4.15 10.42 -5.59
N LYS A 38 -3.19 10.01 -4.76
CA LYS A 38 -1.95 10.76 -4.52
C LYS A 38 -0.92 9.88 -3.83
N GLY A 39 0.33 10.29 -3.90
CA GLY A 39 1.43 9.60 -3.27
C GLY A 39 2.77 10.11 -3.78
N PHE A 40 3.82 9.60 -3.17
CA PHE A 40 5.20 9.88 -3.56
C PHE A 40 6.09 8.68 -3.23
N ALA A 41 7.26 8.63 -3.86
CA ALA A 41 8.39 7.84 -3.41
C ALA A 41 9.66 8.66 -3.53
N ASN A 42 10.46 8.71 -2.46
CA ASN A 42 11.74 9.40 -2.45
C ASN A 42 12.81 8.35 -2.13
N THR A 43 13.70 8.10 -3.08
CA THR A 43 14.70 7.04 -3.00
C THR A 43 16.11 7.57 -3.19
N TYR A 44 17.08 6.79 -2.73
CA TYR A 44 18.49 6.98 -2.99
C TYR A 44 19.00 5.79 -3.78
N GLU A 45 19.82 6.04 -4.79
CA GLU A 45 20.62 5.01 -5.45
C GLU A 45 21.70 4.52 -4.47
N ILE A 46 21.75 3.22 -4.24
CA ILE A 46 22.64 2.57 -3.28
C ILE A 46 23.63 1.60 -3.95
N ALA A 47 23.50 1.36 -5.25
CA ALA A 47 24.43 0.50 -5.98
C ALA A 47 25.68 1.28 -6.42
N ASN A 48 26.83 0.61 -6.34
CA ASN A 48 28.04 1.08 -6.99
C ASN A 48 28.07 0.63 -8.46
N VAL A 49 27.35 1.37 -9.31
CA VAL A 49 27.22 1.06 -10.74
C VAL A 49 28.58 1.03 -11.46
N LEU A 50 29.55 1.82 -10.98
CA LEU A 50 30.92 1.85 -11.52
C LEU A 50 31.71 0.56 -11.24
N GLN A 51 31.29 -0.24 -10.25
CA GLN A 51 31.86 -1.54 -9.93
C GLN A 51 31.04 -2.70 -10.54
N GLY A 52 30.07 -2.39 -11.40
CA GLY A 52 29.22 -3.39 -12.05
C GLY A 52 28.11 -3.93 -11.15
N GLU A 53 27.79 -3.25 -10.05
CA GLU A 53 26.62 -3.60 -9.25
C GLU A 53 25.33 -3.28 -10.01
N ILE A 54 24.33 -4.14 -9.84
CA ILE A 54 23.00 -3.92 -10.40
C ILE A 54 22.38 -2.69 -9.73
N PRO A 55 21.89 -1.70 -10.50
CA PRO A 55 21.26 -0.50 -9.94
C PRO A 55 20.14 -0.85 -8.96
N GLN A 56 20.21 -0.24 -7.78
CA GLN A 56 19.35 -0.51 -6.65
C GLN A 56 19.01 0.79 -5.94
N GLN A 57 17.74 0.91 -5.58
CA GLN A 57 17.23 2.09 -4.89
C GLN A 57 16.59 1.71 -3.56
N LEU A 58 16.75 2.57 -2.57
CA LEU A 58 16.12 2.43 -1.27
C LEU A 58 15.54 3.76 -0.82
N GLY A 59 14.32 3.73 -0.31
CA GLY A 59 13.65 4.96 0.06
C GLY A 59 12.38 4.78 0.87
N ASN A 60 11.65 5.87 0.99
CA ASN A 60 10.33 5.89 1.63
C ASN A 60 9.27 6.24 0.61
N PHE A 61 8.07 5.71 0.83
CA PHE A 61 6.93 5.99 -0.02
C PHE A 61 5.65 6.21 0.77
N LYS A 62 4.68 6.83 0.10
CA LYS A 62 3.29 6.92 0.54
C LYS A 62 2.39 6.83 -0.68
N LEU A 63 1.35 6.01 -0.60
CA LEU A 63 0.33 5.83 -1.61
C LEU A 63 -1.05 5.91 -0.95
N VAL A 64 -1.94 6.71 -1.54
CA VAL A 64 -3.33 6.84 -1.09
C VAL A 64 -4.24 6.34 -2.19
N LEU A 65 -4.98 5.29 -1.86
CA LEU A 65 -5.97 4.66 -2.72
C LEU A 65 -7.38 5.00 -2.25
N LYS A 66 -8.32 5.11 -3.18
CA LYS A 66 -9.74 5.30 -2.91
C LYS A 66 -10.53 4.20 -3.60
N ARG A 67 -11.48 3.60 -2.88
CA ARG A 67 -12.38 2.58 -3.45
C ARG A 67 -13.17 3.20 -4.61
N LYS A 68 -13.05 2.58 -5.79
CA LYS A 68 -13.83 2.94 -6.97
C LYS A 68 -15.31 2.70 -6.70
N ASP A 69 -16.18 3.55 -7.24
CA ASP A 69 -17.64 3.40 -7.15
C ASP A 69 -18.21 3.29 -5.72
N TRP A 70 -17.52 3.86 -4.73
CA TRP A 70 -17.94 3.83 -3.31
C TRP A 70 -19.40 4.24 -3.07
N ALA A 71 -19.93 5.17 -3.87
CA ALA A 71 -21.31 5.62 -3.74
C ALA A 71 -22.33 4.53 -4.10
N LEU A 72 -21.96 3.61 -5.00
CA LEU A 72 -22.81 2.53 -5.52
C LEU A 72 -22.84 1.29 -4.61
N LEU A 73 -21.94 1.20 -3.63
CA LEU A 73 -21.93 0.11 -2.66
C LEU A 73 -23.16 0.16 -1.73
N SER A 74 -23.64 -0.99 -1.29
CA SER A 74 -24.68 -1.09 -0.27
C SER A 74 -24.19 -0.56 1.09
N ASP A 75 -25.11 -0.28 2.01
CA ASP A 75 -24.73 0.18 3.34
C ASP A 75 -23.99 -0.92 4.11
N GLU A 76 -24.35 -2.19 3.91
CA GLU A 76 -23.67 -3.36 4.46
C GLU A 76 -22.21 -3.43 3.97
N GLU A 77 -21.98 -3.30 2.65
CA GLU A 77 -20.64 -3.28 2.07
C GLU A 77 -19.81 -2.11 2.61
N LYS A 78 -20.42 -0.92 2.75
CA LYS A 78 -19.74 0.26 3.31
C LYS A 78 -19.32 0.09 4.77
N GLN A 79 -20.00 -0.77 5.54
CA GLN A 79 -19.60 -1.07 6.92
C GLN A 79 -18.34 -1.92 6.97
N VAL A 80 -18.15 -2.85 6.04
CA VAL A 80 -17.03 -3.81 6.08
C VAL A 80 -15.84 -3.42 5.20
N ILE A 81 -16.04 -2.68 4.11
CA ILE A 81 -14.96 -2.33 3.16
C ILE A 81 -14.30 -0.99 3.52
N LYS A 82 -12.97 -0.89 3.38
CA LYS A 82 -12.26 0.39 3.50
C LYS A 82 -12.59 1.34 2.34
N LYS A 83 -13.11 2.53 2.64
CA LYS A 83 -13.28 3.60 1.63
C LYS A 83 -11.96 4.09 1.05
N ARG A 84 -10.92 4.12 1.88
CA ARG A 84 -9.58 4.61 1.55
C ARG A 84 -8.54 3.70 2.18
N VAL A 85 -7.47 3.44 1.44
CA VAL A 85 -6.30 2.72 1.92
C VAL A 85 -5.11 3.67 1.82
N VAL A 86 -4.35 3.79 2.91
CA VAL A 86 -3.11 4.57 2.93
C VAL A 86 -1.98 3.60 3.21
N ILE A 87 -1.13 3.42 2.21
CA ILE A 87 0.03 2.52 2.26
C ILE A 87 1.25 3.43 2.37
N LYS A 88 2.09 3.22 3.38
CA LYS A 88 3.32 4.00 3.57
C LYS A 88 4.36 3.13 4.23
N GLY A 89 5.62 3.39 3.92
CA GLY A 89 6.73 2.64 4.50
C GLY A 89 7.97 2.78 3.64
N VAL A 90 8.68 1.68 3.47
CA VAL A 90 9.95 1.63 2.74
C VAL A 90 9.79 0.93 1.41
N VAL A 91 10.51 1.40 0.41
CA VAL A 91 10.56 0.79 -0.93
C VAL A 91 12.00 0.43 -1.25
N LYS A 92 12.22 -0.78 -1.77
CA LYS A 92 13.45 -1.18 -2.43
C LYS A 92 13.14 -1.42 -3.91
N GLY A 93 13.88 -0.78 -4.80
CA GLY A 93 13.82 -0.99 -6.24
C GLY A 93 15.09 -1.67 -6.75
N VAL A 94 14.94 -2.48 -7.80
CA VAL A 94 16.06 -3.07 -8.55
C VAL A 94 15.77 -2.87 -10.03
N PHE A 95 16.74 -2.33 -10.77
CA PHE A 95 16.62 -2.12 -12.22
C PHE A 95 17.55 -3.08 -12.96
N ASP A 96 17.01 -3.79 -13.95
CA ASP A 96 17.77 -4.65 -14.85
C ASP A 96 18.12 -3.87 -16.14
N PRO A 97 19.38 -3.50 -16.35
CA PRO A 97 19.80 -2.76 -17.54
C PRO A 97 19.71 -3.57 -18.83
N ASN A 98 19.63 -4.91 -18.77
CA ASN A 98 19.55 -5.75 -19.96
C ASN A 98 18.14 -5.76 -20.55
N THR A 99 17.13 -5.75 -19.69
CA THR A 99 15.71 -5.75 -20.09
C THR A 99 15.13 -4.33 -20.11
N GLY A 100 15.76 -3.38 -19.41
CA GLY A 100 15.22 -2.04 -19.22
C GLY A 100 14.03 -1.98 -18.26
N THR A 101 13.86 -3.01 -17.43
CA THR A 101 12.73 -3.11 -16.49
C THR A 101 13.18 -3.00 -15.04
N SER A 102 12.30 -2.49 -14.18
CA SER A 102 12.47 -2.48 -12.73
C SER A 102 11.53 -3.47 -12.02
N SER A 103 11.84 -3.73 -10.76
CA SER A 103 10.97 -4.43 -9.81
C SER A 103 11.12 -3.81 -8.43
N HIS A 104 10.04 -3.81 -7.66
CA HIS A 104 10.01 -3.17 -6.35
C HIS A 104 9.42 -4.08 -5.28
N VAL A 105 9.95 -3.90 -4.07
CA VAL A 105 9.39 -4.45 -2.83
C VAL A 105 9.02 -3.27 -1.94
N LEU A 106 7.73 -3.12 -1.67
CA LEU A 106 7.18 -2.05 -0.85
C LEU A 106 6.68 -2.63 0.47
N VAL A 107 7.31 -2.28 1.57
CA VAL A 107 7.00 -2.81 2.90
C VAL A 107 6.27 -1.74 3.71
N ALA A 108 5.10 -2.09 4.26
CA ALA A 108 4.35 -1.20 5.14
C ALA A 108 5.17 -0.82 6.38
N LYS A 109 5.02 0.42 6.86
CA LYS A 109 5.80 0.97 7.99
C LYS A 109 5.70 0.12 9.26
N ASP A 110 4.53 -0.44 9.52
CA ASP A 110 4.23 -1.32 10.66
C ASP A 110 4.52 -2.80 10.38
N ARG A 111 5.05 -3.12 9.19
CA ARG A 111 5.33 -4.47 8.70
C ARG A 111 4.08 -5.37 8.61
N SER A 112 2.90 -4.77 8.54
CA SER A 112 1.62 -5.48 8.41
C SER A 112 1.43 -6.15 7.04
N GLY A 113 2.20 -5.74 6.02
CA GLY A 113 2.14 -6.31 4.69
C GLY A 113 3.25 -5.81 3.77
N VAL A 114 3.41 -6.52 2.66
CA VAL A 114 4.39 -6.23 1.60
C VAL A 114 3.68 -6.29 0.25
N LEU A 115 4.01 -5.36 -0.65
CA LEU A 115 3.60 -5.37 -2.05
C LEU A 115 4.83 -5.62 -2.94
N TYR A 116 4.62 -6.37 -4.00
CA TYR A 116 5.64 -6.72 -4.99
C TYR A 116 5.22 -6.24 -6.37
N THR A 117 6.18 -5.70 -7.11
CA THR A 117 6.00 -5.32 -8.50
C THR A 117 7.04 -6.00 -9.39
N GLU A 118 6.68 -6.22 -10.65
CA GLU A 118 7.52 -6.89 -11.64
C GLU A 118 7.30 -6.26 -13.03
N LEU A 119 8.34 -6.30 -13.86
CA LEU A 119 8.30 -5.76 -15.23
C LEU A 119 7.86 -4.30 -15.27
N ASP A 120 8.24 -3.53 -14.26
CA ASP A 120 8.02 -2.09 -14.23
C ASP A 120 8.87 -1.46 -15.34
N PHE A 121 8.39 -0.37 -15.92
CA PHE A 121 9.13 0.30 -16.98
C PHE A 121 9.13 1.81 -16.79
N LEU A 122 10.24 2.41 -17.18
CA LEU A 122 10.47 3.84 -17.14
C LEU A 122 10.53 4.36 -18.57
N ILE A 123 9.70 5.34 -18.88
CA ILE A 123 9.70 6.05 -20.16
C ILE A 123 10.33 7.43 -19.93
N PRO A 124 11.57 7.67 -20.42
CA PRO A 124 12.19 8.98 -20.32
C PRO A 124 11.46 9.99 -21.20
N ASN A 125 11.18 11.17 -20.64
CA ASN A 125 10.65 12.34 -21.36
C ASN A 125 11.73 13.41 -21.56
N HIS A 126 12.75 13.43 -20.71
CA HIS A 126 13.90 14.33 -20.78
C HIS A 126 15.12 13.65 -20.12
N GLY A 127 16.32 13.97 -20.59
CA GLY A 127 17.56 13.33 -20.11
C GLY A 127 17.62 11.84 -20.45
N ASP A 128 18.58 11.14 -19.85
CA ASP A 128 18.82 9.72 -20.07
C ASP A 128 19.44 9.07 -18.83
N ILE A 129 19.38 7.73 -18.74
CA ILE A 129 19.88 6.95 -17.60
C ILE A 129 21.39 7.08 -17.37
N TYR A 130 22.16 7.61 -18.34
CA TYR A 130 23.60 7.79 -18.25
C TYR A 130 24.02 9.25 -18.02
N CYS A 131 23.07 10.18 -17.88
CA CYS A 131 23.31 11.63 -17.80
C CYS A 131 24.16 12.14 -18.99
N SER A 132 23.95 11.61 -20.19
CA SER A 132 24.73 11.94 -21.39
C SER A 132 24.59 13.42 -21.79
N SER A 133 23.43 14.02 -21.49
CA SER A 133 23.11 15.42 -21.72
C SER A 133 23.50 16.38 -20.58
N GLY A 134 24.06 15.86 -19.48
CA GLY A 134 24.37 16.66 -18.29
C GLY A 134 23.14 17.13 -17.49
N GLN A 135 21.96 16.58 -17.78
CA GLN A 135 20.70 16.90 -17.13
C GLN A 135 20.10 15.65 -16.48
N PRO A 136 19.50 15.76 -15.27
CA PRO A 136 18.76 14.65 -14.66
C PRO A 136 17.70 14.10 -15.59
N MET A 137 17.46 12.79 -15.48
CA MET A 137 16.41 12.15 -16.24
C MET A 137 15.05 12.46 -15.60
N ILE A 138 14.09 12.83 -16.43
CA ILE A 138 12.70 13.02 -16.04
C ILE A 138 11.87 12.05 -16.87
N GLY A 139 11.00 11.29 -16.24
CA GLY A 139 10.25 10.23 -16.92
C GLY A 139 8.94 9.87 -16.25
N LEU A 140 8.20 9.02 -16.95
CA LEU A 140 7.03 8.36 -16.44
C LEU A 140 7.41 6.92 -16.08
N GLU A 141 7.27 6.54 -14.82
CA GLU A 141 7.39 5.15 -14.39
C GLU A 141 6.00 4.53 -14.28
N GLN A 142 5.83 3.33 -14.85
CA GLN A 142 4.70 2.47 -14.59
C GLN A 142 5.16 1.30 -13.72
N MET A 143 4.55 1.17 -12.55
CA MET A 143 4.72 0.01 -11.68
C MET A 143 3.56 -0.97 -11.85
N ASN A 144 3.85 -2.27 -11.98
CA ASN A 144 2.89 -3.33 -12.13
C ASN A 144 2.90 -4.22 -10.88
N PHE A 145 1.89 -4.07 -10.04
CA PHE A 145 1.72 -4.84 -8.82
C PHE A 145 1.21 -6.24 -9.15
N VAL A 146 1.98 -7.25 -8.77
CA VAL A 146 1.70 -8.65 -9.09
C VAL A 146 1.29 -9.48 -7.87
N ARG A 147 1.64 -9.01 -6.66
CA ARG A 147 1.37 -9.75 -5.42
C ARG A 147 1.41 -8.86 -4.19
N GLY A 148 0.59 -9.19 -3.20
CA GLY A 148 0.69 -8.67 -1.84
C GLY A 148 0.81 -9.79 -0.80
N THR A 149 1.21 -9.43 0.41
CA THR A 149 1.26 -10.32 1.59
C THR A 149 0.76 -9.58 2.83
N GLY A 150 0.43 -10.33 3.89
CA GLY A 150 -0.13 -9.76 5.11
C GLY A 150 -1.48 -9.10 4.83
N ILE A 151 -1.68 -7.85 5.27
CA ILE A 151 -2.94 -7.11 5.03
C ILE A 151 -3.23 -6.81 3.54
N TYR A 152 -2.31 -7.14 2.64
CA TYR A 152 -2.46 -7.01 1.19
C TYR A 152 -2.54 -8.36 0.46
N SER A 153 -2.74 -9.48 1.18
CA SER A 153 -2.77 -10.84 0.60
C SER A 153 -3.74 -11.00 -0.56
N GLU A 154 -4.87 -10.31 -0.50
CA GLU A 154 -5.94 -10.39 -1.50
C GLU A 154 -5.65 -9.57 -2.77
N LEU A 155 -4.46 -8.98 -2.93
CA LEU A 155 -4.10 -8.27 -4.15
C LEU A 155 -4.06 -9.24 -5.33
N GLN A 156 -4.96 -9.05 -6.29
CA GLN A 156 -5.02 -9.80 -7.54
C GLN A 156 -4.16 -9.15 -8.64
N GLY A 157 -3.93 -7.85 -8.54
CA GLY A 157 -3.05 -7.11 -9.43
C GLY A 157 -3.23 -5.60 -9.30
N GLY A 158 -2.36 -4.83 -9.94
CA GLY A 158 -2.55 -3.40 -10.06
C GLY A 158 -1.52 -2.68 -10.90
N THR A 159 -1.80 -1.44 -11.22
CA THR A 159 -0.93 -0.52 -11.94
C THR A 159 -0.88 0.82 -11.24
N LEU A 160 0.30 1.44 -11.25
CA LEU A 160 0.53 2.78 -10.73
C LEU A 160 1.42 3.55 -11.68
N LEU A 161 1.01 4.77 -12.03
CA LEU A 161 1.82 5.68 -12.83
C LEU A 161 2.43 6.76 -11.93
N LEU A 162 3.72 7.01 -12.11
CA LEU A 162 4.52 7.96 -11.36
C LEU A 162 5.24 8.92 -12.32
N ASP A 163 5.14 10.22 -12.10
CA ASP A 163 6.10 11.17 -12.67
C ASP A 163 7.37 11.14 -11.80
N GLY A 164 8.54 10.92 -12.41
CA GLY A 164 9.80 10.71 -11.71
C GLY A 164 10.89 11.67 -12.17
N VAL A 165 11.73 12.10 -11.22
CA VAL A 165 13.02 12.75 -11.44
C VAL A 165 14.10 11.84 -10.87
N ILE A 166 15.05 11.44 -11.71
CA ILE A 166 16.16 10.55 -11.35
C ILE A 166 17.45 11.36 -11.48
N ASN A 167 18.06 11.74 -10.36
CA ASN A 167 19.27 12.55 -10.33
C ASN A 167 20.53 11.68 -10.48
N ASN A 168 20.70 11.08 -11.65
CA ASN A 168 21.86 10.28 -12.03
C ASN A 168 23.08 11.12 -12.47
N CYS A 169 22.99 12.44 -12.43
CA CYS A 169 24.06 13.37 -12.82
C CYS A 169 24.97 13.72 -11.64
N SER A 170 26.26 13.36 -11.72
CA SER A 170 27.24 13.59 -10.63
C SER A 170 27.49 15.05 -10.30
N GLN A 171 27.17 15.97 -11.21
CA GLN A 171 27.31 17.41 -11.01
C GLN A 171 26.04 18.06 -10.40
N ALA A 172 24.94 17.32 -10.30
CA ALA A 172 23.71 17.82 -9.70
C ALA A 172 23.80 17.84 -8.17
N SER A 173 23.20 18.84 -7.53
CA SER A 173 23.18 18.99 -6.06
C SER A 173 22.47 17.86 -5.33
N GLU A 174 21.60 17.14 -6.02
CA GLU A 174 20.80 16.03 -5.49
C GLU A 174 21.24 14.69 -6.10
N PHE A 175 22.51 14.58 -6.50
CA PHE A 175 23.05 13.35 -7.09
C PHE A 175 22.66 12.10 -6.27
N LEU A 176 22.21 11.06 -6.97
CA LEU A 176 21.68 9.79 -6.47
C LEU A 176 20.32 9.86 -5.76
N GLN A 177 19.69 11.03 -5.64
CA GLN A 177 18.35 11.17 -5.09
C GLN A 177 17.31 11.09 -6.20
N ASN A 178 16.23 10.34 -5.98
CA ASN A 178 15.15 10.22 -6.93
C ASN A 178 13.83 10.57 -6.25
N ASP A 179 13.02 11.34 -6.94
CA ASP A 179 11.71 11.78 -6.46
C ASP A 179 10.64 11.39 -7.46
N PHE A 180 9.62 10.69 -6.96
CA PHE A 180 8.50 10.20 -7.73
C PHE A 180 7.19 10.70 -7.14
N THR A 181 6.25 11.08 -8.00
CA THR A 181 4.91 11.55 -7.61
C THR A 181 3.84 10.77 -8.34
N VAL A 182 2.84 10.27 -7.61
CA VAL A 182 1.71 9.54 -8.19
C VAL A 182 0.87 10.42 -9.11
N LYS A 183 0.62 9.94 -10.33
CA LYS A 183 -0.40 10.48 -11.22
C LYS A 183 -1.77 10.03 -10.74
N GLY A 184 -2.48 10.94 -10.08
CA GLY A 184 -3.81 10.66 -9.55
C GLY A 184 -4.78 10.17 -10.63
N GLU A 185 -5.62 9.21 -10.25
CA GLU A 185 -6.65 8.58 -11.08
C GLU A 185 -6.11 7.81 -12.29
N GLN A 186 -4.79 7.59 -12.37
CA GLN A 186 -4.15 6.77 -13.40
C GLN A 186 -3.61 5.46 -12.80
N GLY A 187 -4.17 4.35 -13.25
CA GLY A 187 -3.91 3.01 -12.72
C GLY A 187 -5.03 2.54 -11.76
N GLU A 188 -4.92 1.30 -11.32
CA GLU A 188 -5.89 0.66 -10.44
C GLU A 188 -5.28 -0.47 -9.63
N PHE A 189 -5.89 -0.81 -8.50
CA PHE A 189 -5.52 -1.93 -7.65
C PHE A 189 -6.76 -2.79 -7.44
N VAL A 190 -6.67 -4.08 -7.72
CA VAL A 190 -7.79 -5.01 -7.57
C VAL A 190 -7.47 -5.93 -6.40
N PHE A 191 -8.34 -5.89 -5.38
CA PHE A 191 -8.30 -6.80 -4.25
C PHE A 191 -9.50 -7.75 -4.32
N GLY A 192 -9.26 -9.03 -4.05
CA GLY A 192 -10.30 -10.00 -3.81
C GLY A 192 -11.06 -9.73 -2.51
N SER A 193 -12.13 -10.50 -2.29
CA SER A 193 -12.79 -10.62 -1.00
C SER A 193 -12.18 -11.80 -0.25
N SER A 194 -11.86 -11.61 1.03
CA SER A 194 -11.62 -12.73 1.94
C SER A 194 -12.94 -13.48 2.10
N GLU A 195 -13.13 -14.60 1.40
CA GLU A 195 -14.22 -15.52 1.75
C GLU A 195 -13.97 -16.03 3.17
N VAL A 196 -14.91 -15.74 4.07
CA VAL A 196 -14.94 -16.34 5.40
C VAL A 196 -15.45 -17.78 5.20
N GLU A 197 -14.51 -18.72 5.04
CA GLU A 197 -14.82 -20.16 5.18
C GLU A 197 -15.29 -20.50 6.61
#